data_AF-A0A2P6W6V9-F1
#
_entry.id   AF-A0A2P6W6V9-F1
#
_cell.length_a   1.000
_cell.length_b   1.000
_cell.length_c   1.000
_cell.angle_alpha   90.00
_cell.angle_beta   90.00
_cell.angle_gamma   90.00
#
_symmetry.space_group_name_H-M   'P 1'
#
loop_
_entity.id
_entity.type
_entity.pdbx_description
1 polymer ?
#
loop_
_entity_poly.entity_id
_entity_poly.type
_entity_poly.pdbx_seq_one_letter_code
_entity_poly.pdbx_strand_id
1 'polypeptide(L)'
;METRKIQNQYREKEDEIKERIREFRGLEQASEKRVFQELVFVILTSQTEAEKAWDAAKDLKNDSLLIEGSREEIMDVLEREGI
;
A
#
# COMPACT_ATOMS: atom_id res chain seq x y z
N MET A 1 -9.63 30.74 6.37
CA MET A 1 -8.41 30.92 5.54
C MET A 1 -7.75 29.57 5.21
N GLU A 2 -7.88 28.55 6.07
CA GLU A 2 -7.37 27.19 5.81
C GLU A 2 -8.24 26.36 4.86
N THR A 3 -9.58 26.48 4.93
CA THR A 3 -10.50 25.72 4.07
C THR A 3 -10.28 25.99 2.58
N ARG A 4 -9.93 27.23 2.21
CA ARG A 4 -9.61 27.59 0.81
C ARG A 4 -8.33 26.90 0.32
N LYS A 5 -7.33 26.72 1.18
CA LYS A 5 -6.09 26.00 0.82
C LYS A 5 -6.38 24.52 0.56
N ILE A 6 -7.15 23.88 1.45
CA ILE A 6 -7.56 22.47 1.28
C ILE A 6 -8.40 22.28 0.02
N GLN A 7 -9.34 23.20 -0.27
CA GLN A 7 -10.16 23.15 -1.48
C GLN A 7 -9.31 23.25 -2.76
N ASN A 8 -8.28 24.10 -2.77
CA ASN A 8 -7.38 24.22 -3.92
C ASN A 8 -6.52 22.96 -4.09
N GLN A 9 -5.92 22.44 -3.01
CA GLN A 9 -5.15 21.19 -3.07
C GLN A 9 -6.01 19.99 -3.47
N TYR A 10 -7.27 19.94 -3.01
CA TYR A 10 -8.22 18.92 -3.46
C TYR A 10 -8.45 19.03 -4.97
N ARG A 11 -8.71 20.22 -5.51
CA ARG A 11 -8.91 20.42 -6.96
C ARG A 11 -7.68 20.02 -7.77
N GLU A 12 -6.48 20.28 -7.26
CA GLU A 12 -5.22 19.88 -7.90
C GLU A 12 -5.03 18.35 -7.92
N LYS A 13 -5.53 17.64 -6.90
CA LYS A 13 -5.39 16.17 -6.74
C LYS A 13 -6.68 15.38 -6.97
N GLU A 14 -7.74 16.02 -7.47
CA GLU A 14 -9.09 15.45 -7.46
C GLU A 14 -9.15 14.15 -8.26
N ASP A 15 -8.50 14.11 -9.42
CA ASP A 15 -8.48 12.94 -10.28
C ASP A 15 -7.71 11.78 -9.64
N GLU A 16 -6.54 12.06 -9.03
CA GLU A 16 -5.74 11.08 -8.29
C GLU A 16 -6.53 10.49 -7.11
N ILE A 17 -7.21 11.35 -6.34
CA ILE A 17 -8.04 10.94 -5.21
C ILE A 17 -9.20 10.05 -5.70
N LYS A 18 -9.89 10.44 -6.77
CA LYS A 18 -11.00 9.66 -7.36
C LYS A 18 -10.52 8.33 -7.93
N GLU A 19 -9.34 8.29 -8.54
CA GLU A 19 -8.71 7.05 -9.00
C GLU A 19 -8.43 6.11 -7.83
N ARG A 20 -7.78 6.61 -6.78
CA ARG A 20 -7.49 5.81 -5.59
C ARG A 20 -8.76 5.28 -4.91
N ILE A 21 -9.82 6.08 -4.83
CA ILE A 21 -11.12 5.62 -4.31
C ILE A 21 -11.72 4.51 -5.19
N ARG A 22 -11.59 4.60 -6.52
CA ARG A 22 -12.05 3.54 -7.43
C ARG A 22 -11.25 2.26 -7.24
N GLU A 23 -9.94 2.34 -7.06
CA GLU A 23 -9.08 1.19 -6.73
C GLU A 23 -9.56 0.50 -5.44
N PHE A 24 -9.81 1.27 -4.37
CA PHE A 24 -10.28 0.73 -3.10
C PHE A 24 -11.64 0.04 -3.22
N ARG A 25 -12.59 0.62 -3.96
CA ARG A 25 -13.88 -0.03 -4.25
C ARG A 25 -13.72 -1.33 -5.05
N GLY A 26 -12.71 -1.38 -5.92
CA GLY A 26 -12.38 -2.60 -6.68
C GLY A 26 -11.88 -3.75 -5.81
N LEU A 27 -11.43 -3.50 -4.58
CA LEU A 27 -10.95 -4.55 -3.67
C LEU A 27 -12.06 -5.53 -3.26
N GLU A 28 -13.33 -5.12 -3.28
CA GLU A 28 -14.47 -6.00 -2.97
C GLU A 28 -14.58 -7.20 -3.94
N GLN A 29 -14.12 -7.02 -5.17
CA GLN A 29 -14.14 -8.07 -6.22
C GLN A 29 -12.72 -8.61 -6.51
N ALA A 30 -11.73 -8.22 -5.71
CA ALA A 30 -10.36 -8.63 -5.92
C ALA A 30 -10.11 -10.07 -5.45
N SER A 31 -9.09 -10.70 -6.01
CA SER A 31 -8.62 -12.02 -5.55
C SER A 31 -8.15 -11.96 -4.09
N GLU A 32 -8.23 -13.07 -3.37
CA GLU A 32 -7.68 -13.21 -2.00
C GLU A 32 -6.21 -12.79 -1.92
N LYS A 33 -5.37 -13.15 -2.90
CA LYS A 33 -3.95 -12.73 -2.96
C LYS A 33 -3.80 -11.19 -2.98
N ARG A 34 -4.71 -10.48 -3.63
CA ARG A 34 -4.71 -9.01 -3.66
C ARG A 34 -5.19 -8.42 -2.33
N VAL A 35 -6.25 -8.97 -1.74
CA VAL A 35 -6.72 -8.54 -0.41
C VAL A 35 -5.64 -8.79 0.65
N PHE A 36 -4.94 -9.92 0.56
CA PHE A 36 -3.84 -10.25 1.45
C PHE A 36 -2.67 -9.25 1.34
N GLN A 37 -2.34 -8.80 0.12
CA GLN A 37 -1.36 -7.73 -0.07
C GLN A 37 -1.77 -6.43 0.67
N GLU A 38 -3.04 -6.04 0.60
CA GLU A 38 -3.54 -4.84 1.30
C GLU A 38 -3.48 -5.01 2.82
N LEU A 39 -3.79 -6.21 3.33
CA LEU A 39 -3.65 -6.53 4.75
C LEU A 39 -2.20 -6.40 5.22
N VAL A 40 -1.25 -6.92 4.43
CA VAL A 40 0.18 -6.82 4.74
C VAL A 40 0.62 -5.36 4.73
N PHE A 41 0.21 -4.57 3.73
CA PHE A 41 0.45 -3.13 3.72
C PHE A 41 -0.04 -2.47 5.02
N VAL A 42 -1.29 -2.71 5.44
CA VAL A 42 -1.84 -2.15 6.69
C VAL A 42 -1.01 -2.55 7.92
N ILE A 43 -0.57 -3.81 8.01
CA ILE A 43 0.32 -4.24 9.10
C ILE A 43 1.63 -3.44 9.09
N LEU A 44 2.27 -3.29 7.93
CA LEU A 44 3.55 -2.61 7.79
C LEU A 44 3.45 -1.09 8.05
N THR A 45 2.31 -0.45 7.79
CA THR A 45 2.11 0.97 8.11
C THR A 45 2.17 1.29 9.60
N SER A 46 2.06 0.29 10.48
CA SER A 46 2.29 0.47 11.91
C SER A 46 3.78 0.61 12.28
N GLN A 47 4.68 0.18 11.39
CA GLN A 47 6.12 0.14 11.61
C GLN A 47 6.86 1.27 10.86
N THR A 48 6.31 1.77 9.75
CA THR A 48 7.00 2.73 8.88
C THR A 48 6.05 3.67 8.13
N GLU A 49 6.62 4.63 7.38
CA GLU A 49 5.87 5.55 6.53
C GLU A 49 5.06 4.80 5.47
N ALA A 50 3.87 5.32 5.13
CA ALA A 50 2.96 4.66 4.20
C ALA A 50 3.59 4.38 2.83
N GLU A 51 4.48 5.25 2.35
CA GLU A 51 5.22 5.03 1.10
C GLU A 51 6.11 3.78 1.19
N LYS A 52 6.93 3.68 2.24
CA LYS A 52 7.82 2.52 2.47
C LYS A 52 7.05 1.23 2.72
N ALA A 53 5.99 1.29 3.52
CA ALA A 53 5.13 0.14 3.79
C ALA A 53 4.48 -0.39 2.49
N TRP A 54 4.09 0.52 1.60
CA TRP A 54 3.49 0.17 0.32
C TRP A 54 4.50 -0.47 -0.62
N ASP A 55 5.72 0.07 -0.69
CA ASP A 55 6.80 -0.48 -1.51
C ASP A 55 7.21 -1.88 -1.03
N ALA A 56 7.38 -2.08 0.28
CA ALA A 56 7.62 -3.40 0.86
C ALA A 56 6.52 -4.42 0.53
N ALA A 57 5.24 -4.04 0.67
CA ALA A 57 4.12 -4.92 0.32
C ALA A 57 4.04 -5.24 -1.18
N LYS A 58 4.52 -4.35 -2.06
CA LYS A 58 4.63 -4.60 -3.50
C LYS A 58 5.78 -5.53 -3.82
N ASP A 59 6.96 -5.33 -3.24
CA ASP A 59 8.13 -6.18 -3.44
C ASP A 59 7.87 -7.62 -3.01
N LEU A 60 7.32 -7.81 -1.80
CA LEU A 60 6.91 -9.13 -1.32
C LEU A 60 5.89 -9.82 -2.24
N LYS A 61 5.00 -9.06 -2.89
CA LYS A 61 4.06 -9.63 -3.86
C LYS A 61 4.72 -10.00 -5.17
N ASN A 62 5.57 -9.13 -5.70
CA ASN A 62 6.22 -9.31 -7.00
C ASN A 62 7.11 -10.56 -6.99
N ASP A 63 7.77 -10.80 -5.86
CA ASP A 63 8.64 -11.96 -5.65
C ASP A 63 7.84 -13.21 -5.22
N SER A 64 6.51 -13.14 -5.17
CA SER A 64 5.60 -14.20 -4.69
C SER A 64 5.82 -14.64 -3.23
N LEU A 65 6.59 -13.87 -2.47
CA LEU A 65 6.95 -14.13 -1.08
C LEU A 65 5.78 -13.98 -0.11
N LEU A 66 4.74 -13.23 -0.47
CA LEU A 66 3.52 -13.13 0.35
C LEU A 66 2.85 -14.48 0.60
N ILE A 67 2.93 -15.42 -0.35
CA ILE A 67 2.23 -16.71 -0.26
C ILE A 67 3.21 -17.85 -0.03
N GLU A 68 4.35 -17.83 -0.72
CA GLU A 68 5.31 -18.95 -0.75
C GLU A 68 6.64 -18.63 -0.05
N GLY A 69 6.80 -17.40 0.44
CA GLY A 69 8.08 -16.95 1.00
C GLY A 69 8.41 -17.58 2.33
N SER A 70 9.67 -17.95 2.52
CA SER A 70 10.19 -18.31 3.83
C SER A 70 10.26 -17.08 4.74
N ARG A 71 10.40 -17.32 6.04
CA ARG A 71 10.63 -16.26 7.02
C ARG A 71 11.86 -15.43 6.67
N GLU A 72 12.94 -16.07 6.27
CA GLU A 72 14.22 -15.46 5.93
C GLU A 72 14.09 -14.57 4.68
N GLU A 73 13.44 -15.07 3.62
CA GLU A 73 13.23 -14.30 2.39
C GLU A 73 12.35 -13.06 2.62
N ILE A 74 11.33 -13.18 3.48
CA ILE A 74 10.48 -12.04 3.86
C ILE A 74 11.30 -11.03 4.68
N MET A 75 12.12 -11.50 5.63
CA MET A 75 12.98 -10.63 6.44
C MET A 75 13.97 -9.83 5.57
N ASP A 76 14.60 -10.46 4.58
CA ASP A 76 15.55 -9.79 3.70
C ASP A 76 14.92 -8.60 2.94
N VAL A 77 13.66 -8.75 2.51
CA VAL A 77 12.92 -7.66 1.86
C VAL A 77 12.59 -6.55 2.87
N LEU A 78 12.10 -6.89 4.06
CA LEU A 78 11.74 -5.90 5.07
C LEU A 78 12.97 -5.09 5.53
N GLU A 79 14.11 -5.74 5.75
CA GLU A 79 15.36 -5.08 6.12
C GLU A 79 15.86 -4.13 5.02
N ARG A 80 15.73 -4.51 3.74
CA ARG A 80 16.09 -3.65 2.59
C ARG A 80 15.23 -2.39 2.52
N GLU A 81 13.93 -2.52 2.82
CA GLU A 81 12.99 -1.39 2.86
C GLU A 81 13.08 -0.58 4.18
N GLY A 82 13.93 -1.02 5.11
CA GLY A 82 14.17 -0.36 6.39
C GLY A 82 13.01 -0.49 7.37
N ILE A 83 12.35 -1.66 7.37
CA ILE A 83 11.27 -2.06 8.29
C ILE A 83 11.79 -3.07 9.32
#